data_AF-A0A0V1A3E5-F1
#
_entry.id   AF-A0A0V1A3E5-F1
#
_cell.length_a   1.000
_cell.length_b   1.000
_cell.length_c   1.000
_cell.angle_alpha   90.00
_cell.angle_beta   90.00
_cell.angle_gamma   90.00
#
_symmetry.space_group_name_H-M   'P 1'
#
loop_
_entity.id
_entity.type
_entity.pdbx_description
1 polymer ?
#
loop_
_entity_poly.entity_id
_entity_poly.type
_entity_poly.pdbx_seq_one_letter_code
_entity_poly.pdbx_strand_id
1 'polypeptide(L)'
;LRILLLMSLKCFCLCLLLCFIGVGSDSHSEGFLDIASRIVYQADTLQPNSHYRNVIHARREDSENGLRLKLRVIETVCSTERALFIGYVYSYNCPNSNAYSSIKCLLTMNNNRTNIVLACNYLRFEHI
;
A
#
# COMPACT_ATOMS: atom_id res chain seq x y z
N LEU A 1 -0.82 48.15 -16.57
CA LEU A 1 -1.95 47.21 -16.39
C LEU A 1 -1.64 45.77 -16.80
N ARG A 2 -1.08 45.51 -18.01
CA ARG A 2 -0.77 44.14 -18.49
C ARG A 2 0.28 43.37 -17.67
N ILE A 3 1.31 44.05 -17.16
CA ILE A 3 2.39 43.41 -16.37
C ILE A 3 1.88 42.95 -14.99
N LEU A 4 0.98 43.72 -14.37
CA LEU A 4 0.37 43.38 -13.08
C LEU A 4 -0.49 42.10 -13.18
N LEU A 5 -1.22 41.96 -14.29
CA LEU A 5 -2.08 40.80 -14.60
C LEU A 5 -1.28 39.51 -14.87
N LEU A 6 -0.07 39.65 -15.43
CA LEU A 6 0.88 38.56 -15.65
C LEU A 6 1.53 38.08 -14.34
N MET A 7 1.82 38.98 -13.40
CA MET A 7 2.31 38.63 -12.06
C MET A 7 1.23 37.93 -11.22
N SER A 8 -0.02 38.37 -11.27
CA SER A 8 -1.11 37.73 -10.53
C SER A 8 -1.42 36.33 -11.06
N LEU A 9 -1.36 36.10 -12.38
CA LEU A 9 -1.59 34.79 -12.98
C LEU A 9 -0.45 33.80 -12.68
N LYS A 10 0.81 34.28 -12.68
CA LYS A 10 1.97 33.47 -12.30
C LYS A 10 1.95 33.08 -10.82
N CYS A 11 1.61 34.01 -9.93
CA CYS A 11 1.45 33.72 -8.50
C CYS A 11 0.29 32.74 -8.25
N PHE A 12 -0.83 32.90 -8.95
CA PHE A 12 -1.97 31.99 -8.84
C PHE A 12 -1.61 30.56 -9.27
N CYS A 13 -0.90 30.40 -10.38
CA CYS A 13 -0.40 29.09 -10.82
C CYS A 13 0.65 28.50 -9.87
N LEU A 14 1.52 29.32 -9.27
CA LEU A 14 2.51 28.85 -8.31
C LEU A 14 1.83 28.34 -7.01
N CYS A 15 0.79 29.03 -6.54
CA CYS A 15 0.01 28.60 -5.38
C CYS A 15 -0.76 27.30 -5.66
N LEU A 16 -1.36 27.15 -6.85
CA LEU A 16 -2.00 25.91 -7.28
C LEU A 16 -1.02 24.73 -7.31
N LEU A 17 0.22 24.94 -7.80
CA LEU A 17 1.26 23.91 -7.80
C LEU A 17 1.71 23.53 -6.38
N LEU A 18 1.73 24.48 -5.45
CA LEU A 18 2.09 24.23 -4.05
C LEU A 18 0.98 23.53 -3.25
N CYS A 19 -0.29 23.63 -3.66
CA CYS A 19 -1.39 22.87 -3.07
C CYS A 19 -1.31 21.35 -3.37
N PHE A 20 -0.55 20.92 -4.39
CA PHE A 20 -0.34 19.51 -4.69
C PHE A 20 0.83 18.88 -3.92
N ILE A 21 1.65 19.69 -3.23
CA ILE A 21 2.62 19.14 -2.27
C ILE A 21 1.83 18.90 -0.98
N GLY A 22 1.11 17.79 -0.98
CA GLY A 22 0.34 17.33 0.16
C GLY A 22 1.19 17.40 1.42
N VAL A 23 0.68 18.09 2.42
CA VAL A 23 1.15 18.02 3.80
C VAL A 23 0.92 16.58 4.26
N GLY A 24 1.90 15.72 4.01
CA GLY A 24 1.92 14.35 4.52
C GLY A 24 1.98 14.43 6.03
N SER A 25 0.87 14.09 6.68
CA SER A 25 0.82 14.00 8.14
C SER A 25 1.82 12.94 8.59
N ASP A 26 2.66 13.28 9.57
CA ASP A 26 3.57 12.35 10.24
C ASP A 26 2.79 11.30 11.06
N SER A 27 2.13 10.38 10.37
CA SER A 27 1.70 9.12 10.93
C SER A 27 2.73 8.07 10.55
N HIS A 28 3.54 7.61 11.50
CA HIS A 28 4.61 6.62 11.26
C HIS A 28 4.13 5.31 10.59
N SER A 29 2.81 5.06 10.52
CA SER A 29 2.21 3.95 9.76
C SER A 29 2.11 4.20 8.25
N GLU A 30 1.88 5.44 7.81
CA GLU A 30 1.70 5.74 6.37
C GLU A 30 3.01 5.57 5.58
N GLY A 31 4.15 5.86 6.20
CA GLY A 31 5.46 5.72 5.55
C GLY A 31 5.81 4.29 5.11
N PHE A 32 5.18 3.27 5.71
CA PHE A 32 5.44 1.87 5.36
C PHE A 32 4.36 1.24 4.48
N LEU A 33 3.23 1.92 4.26
CA LEU A 33 2.13 1.39 3.44
C LEU A 33 2.59 1.18 1.99
N ASP A 34 3.25 2.17 1.36
CA ASP A 34 3.74 2.02 -0.02
C ASP A 34 4.67 0.80 -0.17
N ILE A 35 5.66 0.69 0.71
CA ILE A 35 6.64 -0.40 0.69
C ILE A 35 5.96 -1.75 0.91
N ALA A 36 5.09 -1.84 1.91
CA ALA A 36 4.35 -3.07 2.20
C ALA A 36 3.44 -3.47 1.03
N SER A 37 2.69 -2.52 0.46
CA SER A 37 1.81 -2.74 -0.68
C SER A 37 2.56 -3.27 -1.90
N ARG A 38 3.73 -2.69 -2.19
CA ARG A 38 4.57 -3.14 -3.31
C ARG A 38 5.09 -4.56 -3.10
N ILE A 39 5.54 -4.90 -1.89
CA ILE A 39 6.04 -6.25 -1.57
C ILE A 39 4.90 -7.28 -1.60
N VAL A 40 3.74 -6.97 -1.03
CA VAL A 40 2.56 -7.85 -1.06
C VAL A 40 2.10 -8.06 -2.50
N TYR A 41 2.01 -7.00 -3.30
CA TYR A 41 1.69 -7.10 -4.72
C TYR A 41 2.67 -7.99 -5.49
N GLN A 42 3.98 -7.82 -5.27
CA GLN A 42 4.99 -8.69 -5.90
C GLN A 42 4.82 -10.15 -5.49
N ALA A 43 4.58 -10.42 -4.20
CA ALA A 43 4.31 -11.77 -3.73
C ALA A 43 3.05 -12.37 -4.37
N ASP A 44 1.98 -11.58 -4.54
CA ASP A 44 0.73 -12.02 -5.18
C ASP A 44 0.95 -12.37 -6.64
N THR A 45 1.72 -11.55 -7.37
CA THR A 45 2.03 -11.84 -8.79
C THR A 45 2.80 -13.14 -9.00
N LEU A 46 3.51 -13.62 -7.96
CA LEU A 46 4.23 -14.89 -8.00
C LEU A 46 3.37 -16.08 -7.55
N GLN A 47 2.16 -15.83 -7.02
CA GLN A 47 1.27 -16.86 -6.52
C GLN A 47 0.16 -17.15 -7.55
N PRO A 48 0.29 -18.22 -8.36
CA PRO A 48 -0.76 -18.58 -9.30
C PRO A 48 -2.02 -19.07 -8.59
N ASN A 49 -3.17 -18.97 -9.26
CA ASN A 49 -4.47 -19.43 -8.77
C ASN A 49 -4.87 -18.83 -7.42
N SER A 50 -4.57 -17.54 -7.22
CA SER A 50 -4.84 -16.79 -6.00
C SER A 50 -5.57 -15.48 -6.33
N HIS A 51 -5.79 -14.66 -5.31
CA HIS A 51 -6.32 -13.31 -5.47
C HIS A 51 -5.31 -12.28 -4.97
N TYR A 52 -5.31 -11.12 -5.60
CA TYR A 52 -4.53 -9.99 -5.12
C TYR A 52 -5.00 -9.56 -3.74
N ARG A 53 -4.09 -8.99 -2.96
CA ARG A 53 -4.32 -8.56 -1.60
C ARG A 53 -4.04 -7.06 -1.45
N ASN A 54 -4.91 -6.40 -0.69
CA ASN A 54 -4.82 -4.98 -0.38
C ASN A 54 -4.32 -4.78 1.06
N VAL A 55 -3.23 -4.02 1.22
CA VAL A 55 -2.67 -3.67 2.53
C VAL A 55 -3.42 -2.48 3.11
N ILE A 56 -4.14 -2.71 4.20
CA ILE A 56 -4.94 -1.70 4.90
C ILE A 56 -4.13 -1.00 5.99
N HIS A 57 -3.21 -1.71 6.60
CA HIS A 57 -2.39 -1.17 7.68
C HIS A 57 -1.00 -1.78 7.69
N ALA A 58 0.01 -0.96 7.94
CA ALA A 58 1.39 -1.38 8.14
C ALA A 58 1.95 -0.72 9.40
N ARG A 59 2.46 -1.53 10.33
CA ARG A 59 3.07 -1.06 11.58
C ARG A 59 4.45 -1.69 11.74
N ARG A 60 5.45 -0.86 12.04
CA ARG A 60 6.78 -1.34 12.41
C ARG A 60 6.78 -2.00 13.78
N GLU A 61 7.50 -3.11 13.89
CA GLU A 61 7.85 -3.74 15.16
C GLU A 61 9.35 -3.63 15.43
N ASP A 62 9.71 -3.77 16.70
CA ASP A 62 11.11 -3.88 17.11
C ASP A 62 11.75 -5.11 16.48
N SER A 63 12.96 -4.92 15.97
CA SER A 63 13.76 -5.95 15.32
C SER A 63 15.23 -5.61 15.50
N GLU A 64 16.01 -6.58 15.97
CA GLU A 64 17.47 -6.45 16.07
C GLU A 64 18.13 -6.46 14.68
N ASN A 65 17.50 -7.14 13.72
CA ASN A 65 18.05 -7.40 12.40
C ASN A 65 17.09 -6.91 11.30
N GLY A 66 17.19 -5.63 10.94
CA GLY A 66 16.46 -5.06 9.80
C GLY A 66 15.04 -4.61 10.09
N LEU A 67 14.20 -4.63 9.05
CA LEU A 67 12.83 -4.16 9.08
C LEU A 67 11.88 -5.32 9.40
N ARG A 68 11.01 -5.10 10.39
CA ARG A 68 9.90 -5.99 10.70
C ARG A 68 8.59 -5.18 10.69
N LEU A 69 7.63 -5.60 9.89
CA LEU A 69 6.33 -4.95 9.76
C LEU A 69 5.20 -5.95 10.03
N LYS A 70 4.30 -5.59 10.95
CA LYS A 70 2.98 -6.21 11.07
C LYS A 70 2.02 -5.54 10.11
N LEU A 71 1.40 -6.34 9.24
CA LEU A 71 0.49 -5.89 8.21
C LEU A 71 -0.93 -6.41 8.48
N ARG A 72 -1.92 -5.55 8.26
CA ARG A 72 -3.31 -5.95 8.10
C ARG A 72 -3.65 -5.88 6.62
N VAL A 73 -4.09 -7.01 6.08
CA VAL A 73 -4.30 -7.23 4.65
C VAL A 73 -5.71 -7.76 4.45
N ILE A 74 -6.34 -7.43 3.32
CA ILE A 74 -7.64 -7.95 2.91
C ILE A 74 -7.49 -8.55 1.51
N GLU A 75 -8.06 -9.73 1.29
CA GLU A 75 -8.12 -10.32 -0.05
C GLU A 75 -9.04 -9.50 -0.95
N THR A 76 -8.71 -9.35 -2.23
CA THR A 76 -9.57 -8.69 -3.22
C THR A 76 -10.33 -9.71 -4.07
N VAL A 77 -11.30 -9.25 -4.85
CA VAL A 77 -11.98 -10.10 -5.84
C VAL A 77 -11.15 -10.33 -7.12
N CYS A 78 -10.00 -9.67 -7.26
CA CYS A 78 -9.18 -9.78 -8.46
C CYS A 78 -8.28 -10.99 -8.42
N SER A 79 -8.45 -11.88 -9.39
CA SER A 79 -7.59 -13.05 -9.59
C SER A 79 -6.18 -12.66 -10.06
N THR A 80 -5.16 -13.37 -9.56
CA THR A 80 -3.76 -13.27 -10.00
C THR A 80 -3.51 -13.94 -11.35
N GLU A 81 -4.49 -14.65 -11.91
CA GLU A 81 -4.44 -15.21 -13.28
C GLU A 81 -4.35 -14.11 -14.35
N ARG A 82 -4.81 -12.90 -14.02
CA ARG A 82 -4.66 -11.72 -14.87
C ARG A 82 -3.54 -10.86 -14.32
N ALA A 83 -2.58 -10.52 -15.16
CA ALA A 83 -1.54 -9.57 -14.82
C ALA A 83 -2.14 -8.15 -14.71
N LEU A 84 -2.53 -7.76 -13.50
CA LEU A 84 -3.04 -6.42 -13.18
C LEU A 84 -1.89 -5.57 -12.65
N PHE A 85 -1.79 -4.30 -13.08
CA PHE A 85 -0.80 -3.39 -12.51
C PHE A 85 -1.22 -2.93 -11.10
N ILE A 86 -0.22 -2.60 -10.26
CA ILE A 86 -0.45 -2.29 -8.83
C ILE A 86 -1.49 -1.18 -8.60
N GLY A 87 -1.48 -0.12 -9.42
CA GLY A 87 -2.47 0.96 -9.31
C GLY A 87 -3.91 0.50 -9.55
N TYR A 88 -4.14 -0.53 -10.36
CA TYR A 88 -5.46 -1.12 -10.54
C TYR A 88 -5.87 -1.94 -9.32
N VAL A 89 -4.97 -2.77 -8.81
CA VAL A 89 -5.17 -3.63 -7.63
C VAL A 89 -5.53 -2.81 -6.39
N TYR A 90 -4.92 -1.64 -6.23
CA TYR A 90 -5.17 -0.74 -5.09
C TYR A 90 -6.23 0.35 -5.40
N SER A 91 -6.96 0.22 -6.51
CA SER A 91 -8.08 1.11 -6.86
C SER A 91 -9.44 0.51 -6.50
N TYR A 92 -10.48 1.33 -6.59
CA TYR A 92 -11.86 0.89 -6.42
C TYR A 92 -12.31 -0.18 -7.45
N ASN A 93 -11.58 -0.35 -8.57
CA ASN A 93 -11.87 -1.37 -9.57
C ASN A 93 -11.52 -2.79 -9.10
N CYS A 94 -10.76 -2.90 -8.01
CA CYS A 94 -10.37 -4.17 -7.41
C CYS A 94 -10.83 -4.24 -5.95
N PRO A 95 -12.16 -4.36 -5.73
CA PRO A 95 -12.72 -4.26 -4.39
C PRO A 95 -12.31 -5.44 -3.50
N ASN A 96 -12.40 -5.20 -2.19
CA ASN A 96 -12.16 -6.22 -1.17
C ASN A 96 -13.18 -7.36 -1.28
N SER A 97 -12.69 -8.58 -1.12
CA SER A 97 -13.44 -9.82 -0.98
C SER A 97 -13.92 -10.01 0.45
N ASN A 98 -15.01 -10.74 0.62
CA ASN A 98 -15.55 -11.17 1.92
C ASN A 98 -15.14 -12.62 2.28
N ALA A 99 -14.16 -13.21 1.58
CA ALA A 99 -13.69 -14.58 1.88
C ALA A 99 -13.00 -14.69 3.26
N TYR A 100 -12.34 -13.61 3.69
CA TYR A 100 -11.61 -13.54 4.96
C TYR A 100 -11.95 -12.24 5.70
N SER A 101 -12.04 -12.31 7.03
CA SER A 101 -12.32 -11.12 7.86
C SER A 101 -11.11 -10.20 7.94
N SER A 102 -9.91 -10.80 7.98
CA SER A 102 -8.63 -10.13 7.75
C SER A 102 -7.52 -11.15 7.57
N ILE A 103 -6.48 -10.77 6.84
CA ILE A 103 -5.24 -11.51 6.70
C ILE A 103 -4.18 -10.75 7.51
N LYS A 104 -3.60 -11.40 8.50
CA LYS A 104 -2.50 -10.83 9.30
C LYS A 104 -1.19 -11.31 8.72
N CYS A 105 -0.38 -10.41 8.19
CA CYS A 105 0.93 -10.75 7.66
C CYS A 105 2.06 -10.16 8.51
N LEU A 106 3.18 -10.87 8.56
CA LEU A 106 4.44 -10.42 9.11
C LEU A 106 5.46 -10.36 7.97
N LEU A 107 5.92 -9.15 7.67
CA LEU A 107 6.95 -8.89 6.68
C LEU A 107 8.26 -8.64 7.41
N THR A 108 9.27 -9.46 7.13
CA THR A 108 10.64 -9.31 7.65
C THR A 108 11.60 -9.11 6.50
N MET A 109 12.50 -8.13 6.64
CA MET A 109 13.53 -7.82 5.67
C MET A 109 14.83 -7.52 6.39
N ASN A 110 15.92 -8.20 6.05
CA ASN A 110 17.24 -7.93 6.62
C ASN A 110 17.76 -6.54 6.24
N ASN A 111 18.80 -6.04 6.94
CA ASN A 111 19.41 -4.73 6.68
C ASN A 111 19.87 -4.55 5.22
N ASN A 112 20.32 -5.63 4.59
CA ASN A 112 20.81 -5.63 3.21
C ASN A 112 19.68 -5.73 2.16
N ARG A 113 18.42 -5.84 2.59
CA ARG A 113 17.22 -5.98 1.72
C ARG A 113 17.25 -7.16 0.76
N THR A 114 18.04 -8.19 1.04
CA THR A 114 18.18 -9.38 0.20
C THR A 114 17.32 -10.54 0.65
N ASN A 115 16.96 -10.60 1.93
CA ASN A 115 16.12 -11.65 2.48
C ASN A 115 14.79 -11.03 2.92
N ILE A 116 13.81 -11.09 2.02
CA ILE A 116 12.45 -10.62 2.25
C ILE A 116 11.56 -11.84 2.47
N VAL A 117 10.92 -11.92 3.63
CA VAL A 117 9.98 -12.99 3.97
C VAL A 117 8.64 -12.36 4.32
N LEU A 118 7.58 -12.85 3.67
CA LEU A 118 6.20 -12.46 3.93
C LEU A 118 5.43 -13.70 4.42
N ALA A 119 5.15 -13.76 5.72
CA ALA A 119 4.36 -14.84 6.32
C ALA A 119 2.96 -14.33 6.64
N CYS A 120 1.91 -15.03 6.22
CA CYS A 120 0.52 -14.60 6.40
C CYS A 120 -0.34 -15.65 7.08
N ASN A 121 -1.22 -15.19 7.97
CA ASN A 121 -2.25 -16.00 8.60
C ASN A 121 -3.64 -15.47 8.21
N TYR A 122 -4.50 -16.36 7.74
CA TYR A 122 -5.80 -16.05 7.17
C TYR A 122 -6.88 -16.26 8.23
N LEU A 123 -7.51 -15.17 8.68
CA LEU A 123 -8.60 -15.23 9.64
C LEU A 123 -9.93 -15.26 8.89
N ARG A 124 -10.68 -16.35 9.03
CA ARG A 124 -12.03 -16.47 8.47
C ARG A 124 -13.03 -15.70 9.33
N PHE A 125 -14.19 -15.41 8.76
CA PHE A 125 -15.33 -14.96 9.56
C PHE A 125 -15.81 -16.13 10.43
N GLU A 126 -15.88 -15.93 11.75
CA GLU A 126 -16.65 -16.82 12.61
C GLU A 126 -18.12 -16.50 12.37
N HIS A 127 -18.82 -17.38 11.65
CA HIS A 127 -20.27 -17.35 11.61
C HIS A 127 -20.78 -17.80 12.99
N ILE A 128 -21.29 -16.85 13.78
CA ILE A 128 -22.05 -17.10 15.01
C ILE A 128 -23.52 -17.36 14.62
#